data_AF-A0A1I5HB18-F1
#
_entry.id   AF-A0A1I5HB18-F1
#
_cell.length_a   1.000
_cell.length_b   1.000
_cell.length_c   1.000
_cell.angle_alpha   90.00
_cell.angle_beta   90.00
_cell.angle_gamma   90.00
#
_symmetry.space_group_name_H-M   'P 1'
#
loop_
_entity.id
_entity.type
_entity.pdbx_description
1 polymer ?
#
loop_
_entity_poly.entity_id
_entity_poly.type
_entity_poly.pdbx_seq_one_letter_code
_entity_poly.pdbx_strand_id
1 'polypeptide(L)' 'MAQLHFTLDHDFFVGLFSETKDEAFGKLMEALLNQVLLAESSEQLGAENYERTSERSDYRNGTRTRSLTTRIG' A
#
# COMPACT_ATOMS: atom_id res chain seq x y z
N MET A 1 16.32 12.50 -7.85
CA MET A 1 15.22 12.70 -6.89
C MET A 1 14.05 11.88 -7.41
N ALA A 2 13.56 10.89 -6.66
CA ALA A 2 12.34 10.16 -7.04
C ALA A 2 11.14 10.86 -6.41
N GLN A 3 10.08 11.10 -7.19
CA GLN A 3 8.85 11.74 -6.73
C GLN A 3 7.76 10.68 -6.68
N LEU A 4 7.20 10.45 -5.50
CA LEU A 4 6.17 9.45 -5.28
C LEU A 4 4.84 10.17 -5.09
N HIS A 5 3.84 9.76 -5.87
CA HIS A 5 2.47 10.28 -5.80
C HIS A 5 1.61 9.21 -5.12
N PHE A 6 1.01 9.56 -3.99
CA PHE A 6 0.12 8.67 -3.24
C PHE A 6 -1.24 9.31 -3.11
N THR A 7 -2.28 8.48 -3.13
CA THR A 7 -3.65 8.88 -2.86
C THR A 7 -4.02 8.42 -1.46
N LEU A 8 -4.44 9.36 -0.62
CA LEU A 8 -4.90 9.08 0.75
C LEU A 8 -6.36 9.48 0.87
N ASP A 9 -7.12 8.67 1.59
CA ASP A 9 -8.50 8.99 1.92
C ASP A 9 -8.56 10.17 2.92
N HIS A 10 -9.52 11.08 2.73
CA HIS A 10 -9.62 12.27 3.55
C HIS A 10 -9.98 11.96 5.00
N ASP A 11 -10.92 11.03 5.21
CA ASP A 11 -11.39 10.67 6.54
C ASP A 11 -10.29 9.92 7.30
N PHE A 12 -9.54 9.06 6.59
CA PHE A 12 -8.33 8.45 7.13
C PHE A 12 -7.31 9.51 7.57
N PHE A 13 -7.00 10.49 6.70
CA PHE A 13 -6.03 11.52 7.00
C PHE A 13 -6.44 12.41 8.18
N VAL A 14 -7.70 12.79 8.28
CA VAL A 14 -8.22 13.55 9.42
C VAL A 14 -8.18 12.71 10.70
N GLY A 15 -8.50 11.42 10.61
CA GLY A 15 -8.42 10.48 11.71
C GLY A 15 -7.02 10.37 12.33
N LEU A 16 -5.96 10.46 11.51
CA LEU A 16 -4.57 10.43 11.98
C LEU A 16 -4.24 11.56 12.97
N PHE A 17 -4.87 12.73 12.86
CA PHE A 17 -4.65 13.83 13.80
C PHE A 17 -5.26 13.61 15.18
N SER A 18 -6.13 12.61 15.33
CA SER A 18 -6.78 12.27 16.60
C SER A 18 -5.91 11.31 17.45
N GLU A 19 -4.85 10.75 16.88
CA GLU A 19 -3.99 9.75 17.51
C GLU A 19 -2.67 10.32 18.01
N THR A 20 -1.93 9.53 18.79
CA THR A 20 -0.56 9.92 19.14
C THR A 20 0.30 9.93 17.88
N LYS A 21 1.32 10.80 17.89
CA LYS A 21 2.21 10.98 16.74
C LYS A 21 2.74 9.65 16.19
N ASP A 22 3.21 8.77 17.07
CA ASP A 22 3.85 7.51 16.66
C ASP A 22 2.84 6.50 16.08
N GLU A 23 1.64 6.40 16.66
CA GLU A 23 0.56 5.55 16.12
C GLU A 23 0.08 6.05 14.75
N ALA A 24 -0.11 7.36 14.60
CA ALA A 24 -0.51 7.97 13.35
C ALA A 24 0.52 7.72 12.24
N PHE A 25 1.82 7.88 12.55
CA PHE A 25 2.88 7.57 11.59
C PHE A 25 2.97 6.07 11.27
N GLY A 26 2.72 5.19 12.24
CA GLY A 26 2.64 3.74 12.01
C GLY A 26 1.56 3.38 10.99
N LYS A 27 0.34 3.89 11.18
CA LYS A 27 -0.79 3.64 10.25
C LYS A 27 -0.57 4.25 8.88
N LEU A 28 0.01 5.44 8.82
CA LEU A 28 0.36 6.08 7.55
C LEU A 28 1.41 5.26 6.80
N MET A 29 2.43 4.75 7.51
CA MET A 29 3.46 3.88 6.91
C MET A 29 2.87 2.56 6.40
N GLU A 30 1.97 1.95 7.16
CA GLU A 30 1.24 0.75 6.73
C GLU A 30 0.45 1.00 5.44
N ALA A 31 -0.33 2.08 5.38
CA ALA A 31 -1.12 2.43 4.21
C ALA A 31 -0.23 2.66 2.97
N LEU A 32 0.87 3.39 3.13
CA LEU A 32 1.81 3.64 2.04
C LEU A 32 2.49 2.36 1.55
N LEU A 33 2.98 1.51 2.46
CA LEU A 33 3.62 0.24 2.10
C LEU A 33 2.64 -0.66 1.34
N ASN A 34 1.39 -0.75 1.78
CA ASN A 34 0.39 -1.55 1.10
C ASN A 34 0.13 -1.04 -0.33
N GLN A 35 0.10 0.27 -0.56
CA GLN A 35 -0.06 0.82 -1.92
C GLN A 35 1.12 0.50 -2.82
N VAL A 36 2.35 0.63 -2.31
CA VAL A 36 3.57 0.30 -3.08
C VAL A 36 3.59 -1.18 -3.45
N LEU A 37 3.31 -2.08 -2.50
CA LEU A 37 3.27 -3.52 -2.76
C LEU A 37 2.20 -3.92 -3.78
N LEU A 38 1.05 -3.24 -3.78
CA LEU A 38 0.00 -3.47 -4.78
C LEU A 38 0.45 -3.02 -6.18
N ALA A 39 1.10 -1.86 -6.28
CA ALA A 39 1.62 -1.35 -7.55
C ALA A 39 2.72 -2.28 -8.11
N GLU A 40 3.67 -2.69 -7.27
CA GLU A 40 4.72 -3.66 -7.66
C GLU A 40 4.10 -5.01 -8.07
N SER A 41 3.06 -5.47 -7.37
CA SER A 41 2.34 -6.69 -7.75
C SER A 41 1.67 -6.57 -9.12
N SER A 42 1.03 -5.44 -9.42
CA SER A 42 0.41 -5.21 -10.73
C SER A 42 1.45 -5.14 -11.85
N GLU A 43 2.58 -4.46 -11.61
CA GLU A 43 3.70 -4.38 -12.55
C GLU A 43 4.31 -5.76 -12.82
N GLN A 44 4.56 -6.56 -11.77
CA GLN A 44 5.11 -7.90 -11.90
C GLN A 44 4.16 -8.84 -12.68
N LEU A 45 2.86 -8.74 -12.43
CA LEU A 45 1.86 -9.55 -13.12
C LEU A 45 1.57 -9.06 -14.54
N GLY A 46 1.95 -7.83 -14.87
CA GLY A 46 1.61 -7.16 -16.13
C GLY A 46 0.11 -6.93 -16.30
N ALA A 47 -0.65 -6.87 -15.18
CA ALA A 47 -2.11 -6.79 -15.21
C ALA A 47 -2.68 -6.17 -13.92
N GLU A 48 -3.61 -5.23 -14.06
CA GLU A 48 -4.39 -4.74 -12.94
C GLU A 48 -5.43 -5.74 -12.44
N ASN A 49 -6.07 -5.41 -11.32
CA ASN A 49 -7.15 -6.24 -10.75
C ASN A 49 -8.32 -6.37 -11.72
N TYR A 50 -8.70 -7.62 -12.01
CA TYR A 50 -9.77 -7.99 -12.95
C TYR A 50 -9.60 -7.50 -14.40
N GLU A 51 -8.45 -6.91 -14.72
CA GLU A 51 -8.14 -6.51 -16.09
C GLU A 51 -7.96 -7.74 -16.99
N ARG A 52 -8.35 -7.64 -18.26
CA ARG A 52 -8.06 -8.67 -19.27
C ARG A 52 -6.92 -8.18 -20.15
N THR A 53 -5.76 -8.83 -20.02
CA THR A 53 -4.58 -8.54 -20.83
C THR A 53 -3.92 -9.84 -21.27
N SER A 54 -3.31 -9.83 -22.46
CA SER A 54 -2.51 -10.94 -22.99
C SER A 54 -1.12 -11.01 -22.37
N GLU A 55 -0.65 -9.94 -21.72
CA GLU A 55 0.67 -9.84 -21.10
C GLU A 55 0.72 -10.43 -19.68
N ARG A 56 -0.43 -10.90 -19.17
CA ARG A 56 -0.52 -11.48 -17.82
C ARG A 56 0.38 -12.70 -17.70
N SER A 57 1.29 -12.65 -16.74
CA SER A 57 2.24 -13.73 -16.47
C SER A 57 1.71 -14.79 -15.48
N ASP A 58 0.91 -14.40 -14.49
CA ASP A 58 0.37 -15.29 -13.45
C ASP A 58 -0.94 -14.75 -12.83
N TYR A 59 -1.46 -15.40 -11.78
CA TYR A 59 -2.67 -15.04 -11.05
C TYR A 59 -2.40 -14.69 -9.58
N ARG A 60 -3.15 -13.70 -9.06
CA ARG A 60 -3.12 -13.32 -7.64
C ARG A 60 -3.77 -14.42 -6.79
N ASN A 61 -3.10 -14.80 -5.69
CA ASN A 61 -3.58 -15.80 -4.73
C ASN A 61 -3.86 -15.16 -3.35
N GLY A 62 -4.75 -14.17 -3.33
CA GLY A 62 -5.16 -13.48 -2.11
C GLY A 62 -4.05 -12.63 -1.47
N THR A 63 -4.22 -12.32 -0.18
CA THR A 63 -3.28 -11.54 0.63
C THR A 63 -2.96 -12.28 1.93
N ARG A 64 -1.82 -11.94 2.54
CA ARG A 64 -1.42 -12.47 3.84
C ARG A 64 -1.04 -11.34 4.78
N THR A 65 -1.47 -11.42 6.03
CA THR A 65 -1.06 -10.47 7.06
C THR A 65 0.39 -10.75 7.46
N ARG A 66 1.20 -9.70 7.59
CA ARG A 66 2.58 -9.80 8.05
C ARG A 66 2.90 -8.66 8.99
N SER A 67 3.29 -8.99 10.21
CA SER A 67 3.84 -8.02 11.16
C SER A 67 5.24 -7.59 10.73
N LEU A 68 5.47 -6.28 10.70
CA LEU A 68 6.75 -5.65 10.42
C LEU A 68 7.15 -4.80 11.61
N THR A 69 8.42 -4.89 12.03
CA THR A 69 8.99 -3.95 13.00
C THR A 69 9.76 -2.90 12.23
N THR A 70 9.29 -1.66 12.28
CA THR A 70 9.95 -0.53 11.62
C THR A 70 10.67 0.35 12.65
N ARG A 71 11.34 1.42 12.21
CA ARG A 71 11.93 2.39 13.13
C ARG A 71 10.88 3.15 13.95
N ILE A 72 9.65 3.23 13.44
CA ILE A 72 8.53 3.96 14.06
C ILE A 72 7.79 3.06 15.07
N GLY A 73 8.05 1.74 15.04
CA GLY A 73 7.33 0.70 15.75
C GLY A 73 7.22 -0.54 14.89
#